data_AF-A0AAW5EKH5-F1
#
_entry.id   AF-A0AAW5EKH5-F1
#
_cell.length_a   1.000
_cell.length_b   1.000
_cell.length_c   1.000
_cell.angle_alpha   90.00
_cell.angle_beta   90.00
_cell.angle_gamma   90.00
#
_symmetry.space_group_name_H-M   'P 1'
#
loop_
_entity.id
_entity.type
_entity.pdbx_description
1 polymer ?
#
loop_
_entity_poly.entity_id
_entity_poly.type
_entity_poly.pdbx_seq_one_letter_code
_entity_poly.pdbx_strand_id
1 'polypeptide(L)'
;MRQFFLISFCLIFLCACGTKRQYFEPSQTDGKLSSNDSLKSSIVDWNTISAKLKNNQVILKNDAIIEDFKLDKGYILLAYQEGEFI
;
A
#
# COMPACT_ATOMS: atom_id res chain seq x y z
N MET A 1 -35.02 -45.70 -19.95
CA MET A 1 -34.81 -45.18 -18.57
C MET A 1 -33.36 -44.77 -18.28
N ARG A 2 -32.34 -45.57 -18.64
CA ARG A 2 -30.92 -45.25 -18.40
C ARG A 2 -30.44 -43.91 -18.97
N GLN A 3 -30.95 -43.54 -20.16
CA GLN A 3 -30.57 -42.31 -20.88
C GLN A 3 -31.14 -41.03 -20.24
N PHE A 4 -32.34 -41.12 -19.66
CA PHE A 4 -32.95 -40.03 -18.88
C PHE A 4 -32.16 -39.74 -17.60
N PHE A 5 -31.64 -40.79 -16.95
CA PHE A 5 -30.79 -40.65 -15.77
C PHE A 5 -29.47 -39.93 -16.10
N LEU A 6 -28.84 -40.28 -17.23
CA LEU A 6 -27.62 -39.63 -17.71
C LEU A 6 -27.82 -38.15 -18.04
N ILE A 7 -28.93 -37.82 -18.71
CA ILE A 7 -29.26 -36.42 -19.04
C ILE A 7 -29.51 -35.59 -17.77
N SER A 8 -30.27 -36.15 -16.83
CA SER A 8 -30.53 -35.51 -15.53
C SER A 8 -29.24 -35.26 -14.75
N PHE A 9 -28.34 -36.24 -14.70
CA PHE A 9 -27.05 -36.10 -14.04
C PHE A 9 -26.18 -35.01 -14.71
N CYS A 10 -26.17 -34.94 -16.03
CA CYS A 10 -25.38 -33.96 -16.78
C CYS A 10 -25.86 -32.51 -16.53
N LEU A 11 -27.17 -32.30 -16.37
CA LEU A 11 -27.75 -30.99 -16.08
C LEU A 11 -27.31 -30.44 -14.71
N ILE A 12 -27.11 -31.30 -13.71
CA ILE A 12 -26.68 -30.90 -12.36
C ILE A 12 -25.24 -30.34 -12.40
N PHE A 13 -24.34 -30.96 -13.17
CA PHE A 13 -22.94 -30.50 -13.29
C PHE A 13 -22.81 -29.16 -14.01
N LEU A 14 -23.69 -28.85 -14.96
CA LEU A 14 -23.70 -27.57 -15.66
C LEU A 14 -24.13 -26.41 -14.75
N CYS A 15 -25.04 -26.66 -13.79
CA CYS A 15 -25.45 -25.66 -12.80
C CYS A 15 -24.42 -25.47 -11.67
N ALA A 16 -23.62 -26.49 -11.35
CA ALA A 16 -22.65 -26.45 -10.25
C ALA A 16 -21.32 -25.73 -10.60
N CYS A 17 -21.03 -25.50 -11.88
CA CYS A 17 -19.80 -24.84 -12.32
C CYS A 17 -19.88 -23.30 -12.37
N GLY A 18 -21.05 -22.72 -12.08
CA GLY A 18 -21.34 -21.29 -12.19
C GLY A 18 -21.24 -20.50 -10.89
N THR A 19 -20.32 -20.82 -9.97
CA THR A 19 -20.16 -20.01 -8.75
C THR A 19 -19.75 -18.58 -9.14
N LYS A 20 -20.53 -17.59 -8.69
CA LYS A 20 -20.24 -16.18 -8.94
C LYS A 20 -18.88 -15.86 -8.30
N ARG A 21 -17.92 -15.37 -9.11
CA ARG A 21 -16.65 -14.87 -8.58
C ARG A 21 -16.96 -13.70 -7.65
N GLN A 22 -16.75 -13.91 -6.35
CA GLN A 22 -16.71 -12.81 -5.40
C GLN A 22 -15.36 -12.13 -5.55
N TYR A 23 -15.33 -11.06 -6.33
CA TYR A 23 -14.20 -10.16 -6.31
C TYR A 23 -14.27 -9.36 -5.01
N PHE A 24 -13.16 -9.32 -4.29
CA PHE A 24 -13.05 -8.49 -3.11
C PHE A 24 -13.15 -7.02 -3.54
N GLU A 25 -14.22 -6.35 -3.13
CA GLU A 25 -14.30 -4.89 -3.16
C GLU A 25 -13.85 -4.38 -1.79
N PRO A 26 -12.73 -3.65 -1.71
CA PRO A 26 -12.29 -3.07 -0.44
C PRO A 26 -13.35 -2.11 0.08
N SER A 27 -13.71 -2.24 1.36
CA SER A 27 -14.69 -1.38 2.02
C SER A 27 -14.26 0.08 2.05
N GLN A 28 -12.95 0.33 2.01
CA GLN A 28 -12.36 1.66 1.87
C GLN A 28 -11.19 1.59 0.91
N THR A 29 -11.25 2.39 -0.16
CA THR A 29 -10.08 2.75 -0.95
C THR A 29 -9.62 4.10 -0.45
N ASP A 30 -8.35 4.22 -0.06
CA ASP A 30 -7.71 5.53 0.08
C ASP A 30 -7.91 6.23 -1.27
N GLY A 31 -8.77 7.26 -1.30
CA GLY A 31 -9.17 7.91 -2.54
C GLY A 31 -7.97 8.46 -3.31
N LYS A 32 -8.23 9.05 -4.48
CA LYS A 32 -7.18 9.72 -5.25
C LYS A 32 -6.50 10.76 -4.36
N LEU A 33 -5.22 10.53 -4.01
CA LEU A 33 -4.44 11.43 -3.16
C LEU A 33 -4.43 12.81 -3.81
N SER A 34 -5.22 13.73 -3.29
CA SER A 34 -5.22 15.13 -3.73
C SER A 34 -4.22 15.90 -2.86
N SER A 35 -2.93 15.66 -3.11
CA SER A 35 -1.89 16.53 -2.55
C SER A 35 -1.89 17.82 -3.35
N ASN A 36 -2.37 18.90 -2.74
CA ASN A 36 -2.34 20.24 -3.33
C ASN A 36 -0.94 20.87 -3.23
N ASP A 37 -0.09 20.33 -2.36
CA ASP A 37 1.26 20.84 -2.11
C ASP A 37 2.33 19.97 -2.78
N SER A 38 3.26 20.65 -3.47
CA SER A 38 4.46 20.03 -4.00
C SER A 38 5.51 19.88 -2.91
N LEU A 39 6.22 18.75 -2.90
CA LEU A 39 7.42 18.59 -2.07
C LEU A 39 8.46 19.66 -2.45
N LYS A 40 9.18 20.18 -1.44
CA LYS A 40 10.27 21.16 -1.66
C LYS A 40 11.43 20.60 -2.49
N SER A 41 11.57 19.27 -2.58
CA SER A 41 12.57 18.59 -3.40
C SER A 41 12.14 17.14 -3.74
N SER A 42 12.96 16.41 -4.46
CA SER A 42 12.71 14.98 -4.75
C SER A 42 13.05 14.11 -3.55
N ILE A 43 12.29 13.03 -3.35
CA ILE A 43 12.59 12.00 -2.32
C ILE A 43 13.84 11.23 -2.76
N VAL A 44 14.81 11.08 -1.85
CA VAL A 44 16.05 10.31 -2.05
C VAL A 44 16.11 9.05 -1.20
N ASP A 45 15.37 9.00 -0.09
CA ASP A 45 15.24 7.83 0.77
C ASP A 45 13.91 7.90 1.54
N TRP A 46 13.33 6.76 1.91
CA TRP A 46 12.04 6.72 2.63
C TRP A 46 11.85 5.39 3.37
N ASN A 47 11.03 5.45 4.42
CA ASN A 47 10.59 4.28 5.18
C ASN A 47 9.15 4.51 5.70
N THR A 48 8.70 3.69 6.64
CA THR A 48 7.33 3.77 7.20
C THR A 48 7.09 4.97 8.12
N ILE A 49 8.13 5.65 8.58
CA ILE A 49 8.05 6.75 9.55
C ILE A 49 8.56 8.08 8.99
N SER A 50 9.22 8.09 7.84
CA SER A 50 9.91 9.26 7.30
C SER A 50 10.16 9.20 5.80
N ALA A 51 10.31 10.38 5.18
CA ALA A 51 10.81 10.57 3.83
C ALA A 51 11.93 11.62 3.84
N LYS A 52 13.10 11.26 3.34
CA LYS A 52 14.25 12.15 3.15
C LYS A 52 14.26 12.72 1.75
N LEU A 53 14.42 14.03 1.67
CA LEU A 53 14.45 14.81 0.45
C LEU A 53 15.88 15.20 0.06
N LYS A 54 16.11 15.46 -1.22
CA LYS A 54 17.44 15.80 -1.78
C LYS A 54 18.04 17.07 -1.18
N ASN A 55 17.21 17.98 -0.64
CA ASN A 55 17.63 19.20 0.04
C ASN A 55 17.95 18.99 1.53
N ASN A 56 18.21 17.74 1.97
CA ASN A 56 18.46 17.37 3.37
C ASN A 56 17.27 17.60 4.33
N GLN A 57 16.07 17.78 3.81
CA GLN A 57 14.86 17.80 4.63
C GLN A 57 14.39 16.36 4.92
N VAL A 58 13.93 16.10 6.14
CA VAL A 58 13.22 14.86 6.49
C VAL A 58 11.79 15.23 6.92
N ILE A 59 10.81 14.60 6.27
CA ILE A 59 9.40 14.68 6.63
C ILE A 59 9.08 13.42 7.44
N LEU A 60 8.67 13.58 8.70
CA LEU A 60 8.24 12.49 9.56
C LEU A 60 6.73 12.23 9.37
N LYS A 61 6.29 11.01 9.69
CA LYS A 61 4.88 10.58 9.56
C LYS A 61 3.91 11.39 10.43
N ASN A 62 4.40 12.01 11.51
CA ASN A 62 3.64 12.92 12.37
C ASN A 62 3.65 14.37 11.85
N ASP A 63 3.95 14.57 10.57
CA ASP A 63 4.07 15.87 9.88
C ASP A 63 5.18 16.79 10.41
N ALA A 64 6.03 16.30 11.32
CA ALA A 64 7.19 17.06 11.77
C ALA A 64 8.25 17.10 10.66
N ILE A 65 8.83 18.29 10.45
CA ILE A 65 9.84 18.54 9.43
C ILE A 65 11.16 18.85 10.12
N ILE A 66 12.21 18.13 9.74
CA ILE A 66 13.58 18.38 10.17
C ILE A 66 14.35 18.92 8.97
N GLU A 67 14.88 20.13 9.10
CA GLU A 67 15.73 20.74 8.09
C GLU A 67 17.19 20.36 8.35
N ASP A 68 18.03 20.36 7.30
CA ASP A 68 19.47 20.11 7.36
C ASP A 68 19.88 18.76 7.99
N PHE A 69 19.03 17.73 7.89
CA PHE A 69 19.31 16.39 8.40
C PHE A 69 20.49 15.74 7.67
N LYS A 70 21.47 15.27 8.45
CA LYS A 70 22.66 14.58 7.94
C LYS A 70 22.74 13.20 8.54
N LEU A 71 23.13 12.25 7.70
CA LEU A 71 23.35 10.87 8.07
C LEU A 71 24.64 10.42 7.38
N ASP A 72 25.48 9.69 8.09
CA ASP A 72 26.72 9.18 7.53
C ASP A 72 26.42 8.16 6.42
N LYS A 73 27.38 8.01 5.50
CA LYS A 73 27.24 7.07 4.38
C LYS A 73 27.06 5.65 4.92
N GLY A 74 26.06 4.95 4.41
CA GLY A 74 25.75 3.57 4.78
C GLY A 74 24.77 3.42 5.95
N TYR A 75 24.38 4.52 6.59
CA TYR A 75 23.30 4.52 7.57
C TYR A 75 21.95 4.77 6.88
N ILE A 76 20.87 4.37 7.56
CA ILE A 76 19.49 4.61 7.16
C ILE A 76 18.77 5.15 8.39
N LEU A 77 17.92 6.16 8.23
CA LEU A 77 17.04 6.59 9.31
C LEU A 77 15.96 5.52 9.49
N LEU A 78 15.84 4.93 10.67
CA LEU A 78 14.87 3.90 11.01
C LEU A 78 13.72 4.45 11.84
N ALA A 79 14.01 5.35 12.78
CA ALA A 79 13.01 5.95 13.66
C ALA A 79 13.40 7.34 14.18
N TYR A 80 12.41 8.08 14.69
CA TYR A 80 12.61 9.26 15.53
C TYR A 80 11.74 9.12 16.77
N GLN A 81 12.37 8.94 17.93
CA GLN A 81 11.69 8.66 19.20
C GLN A 81 12.39 9.41 20.33
N GLU A 82 11.62 10.02 21.24
CA GLU A 82 12.15 10.70 22.43
C GLU A 82 13.22 11.78 22.14
N GLY A 83 13.21 12.35 20.94
CA GLY A 83 14.19 13.37 20.52
C GLY A 83 15.46 12.79 19.88
N GLU A 84 15.54 11.47 19.70
CA GLU A 84 16.69 10.78 19.14
C GLU A 84 16.39 10.16 17.76
N PHE A 85 17.42 10.17 16.91
CA PHE A 85 17.43 9.49 15.61
C PHE A 85 18.02 8.10 15.76
N ILE A 86 17.28 7.10 15.29
CA ILE A 86 17.67 5.70 15.27
C ILE A 86 17.90 5.28 13.83
#